data_AF-A0A538F570-F1
#
_entry.id   AF-A0A538F570-F1
#
_cell.length_a   1.000
_cell.length_b   1.000
_cell.length_c   1.000
_cell.angle_alpha   90.00
_cell.angle_beta   90.00
_cell.angle_gamma   90.00
#
_symmetry.space_group_name_H-M   'P 1'
#
loop_
_entity.id
_entity.type
_entity.pdbx_description
1 polymer ?
#
loop_
_entity_poly.entity_id
_entity_poly.type
_entity_poly.pdbx_seq_one_letter_code
_entity_poly.pdbx_strand_id
1 'polypeptide(L)'
;MPELSAADFESLGIYDPNAPEAAERLELLNYLVSLSATAEDLVLYREELPVLASVVAIRGGAALTVSEAVERSSVSEEKLLRIIRAAGFPEPGPGDRLLGEQIVGLAAGMAAAEAVFGEDAVVQLVRVMGSAMARLADAIVSAFLVNVEPAVRDEDPVGLGLAHGNAEAAALMPTLNAALDILLRQHIIAARRTILADLADSGYETRPMCVGFVDLVGSTALAQRLSTRELGSVLSEFEHLAADVVTSAGGRVVKLIGDEVLYTASDEACACTIALDLAGTFAEHPVVPTVRAGVAAGDVLLREGDVFGPVVNLAARAVKAAPAGEVVAAATVAAAAGIRAEPLGQHQLKGFDDEVELCRLVRGWIPARSCLRAMSSPAGVPSRSRRSRAVAAATRFSSTCGRLASKRSCRAFSTRRASRRPAGVSSSSRRRRSSSAARRSTSPASTRRSTSRLGWPASAIKRRPRSLRATGCACPMTTSASAWGAVRPSGFVSSFEPRSSSRCSAFTESANSNSGSTKSAY
;
A
#
# COMPACT_ATOMS: atom_id res chain seq x y z
N MET A 1 29.61 -23.59 -12.58
CA MET A 1 30.22 -22.37 -13.16
C MET A 1 31.73 -22.53 -13.05
N PRO A 2 32.55 -22.06 -14.01
CA PRO A 2 33.97 -21.93 -13.75
C PRO A 2 34.18 -20.95 -12.58
N GLU A 3 35.08 -21.29 -11.66
CA GLU A 3 35.53 -20.35 -10.63
C GLU A 3 36.35 -19.26 -11.30
N LEU A 4 35.91 -18.00 -11.19
CA LEU A 4 36.68 -16.86 -11.69
C LEU A 4 37.89 -16.66 -10.76
N SER A 5 39.08 -16.60 -11.34
CA SER A 5 40.33 -16.39 -10.62
C SER A 5 40.68 -14.90 -10.52
N ALA A 6 41.65 -14.57 -9.65
CA ALA A 6 42.21 -13.23 -9.57
C ALA A 6 42.70 -12.70 -10.93
N ALA A 7 43.32 -13.56 -11.76
CA ALA A 7 43.78 -13.20 -13.10
C ALA A 7 42.61 -12.92 -14.07
N ASP A 8 41.46 -13.59 -13.90
CA ASP A 8 40.26 -13.26 -14.66
C ASP A 8 39.72 -11.88 -14.26
N PHE A 9 39.68 -11.56 -12.96
CA PHE A 9 39.28 -10.24 -12.46
C PHE A 9 40.22 -9.11 -12.92
N GLU A 10 41.53 -9.36 -13.01
CA GLU A 10 42.50 -8.45 -13.63
C GLU A 10 42.18 -8.24 -15.12
N SER A 11 41.92 -9.33 -15.86
CA SER A 11 41.60 -9.26 -17.30
C SER A 11 40.30 -8.50 -17.61
N LEU A 12 39.34 -8.53 -16.68
CA LEU A 12 38.08 -7.78 -16.72
C LEU A 12 38.24 -6.31 -16.30
N GLY A 13 39.41 -5.91 -15.77
CA GLY A 13 39.70 -4.54 -15.35
C GLY A 13 38.87 -4.07 -14.14
N ILE A 14 38.58 -5.00 -13.21
CA ILE A 14 37.80 -4.77 -11.98
C ILE A 14 38.62 -5.01 -10.69
N TYR A 15 39.84 -5.53 -10.82
CA TYR A 15 40.80 -5.82 -9.77
C TYR A 15 42.22 -5.38 -10.20
N ASP A 16 43.02 -4.86 -9.26
CA ASP A 16 44.44 -4.57 -9.42
C ASP A 16 45.17 -5.11 -8.17
N PRO A 17 46.08 -6.09 -8.30
CA PRO A 17 46.80 -6.67 -7.16
C PRO A 17 47.79 -5.70 -6.49
N ASN A 18 48.06 -4.54 -7.09
CA ASN A 18 48.95 -3.51 -6.54
C ASN A 18 48.21 -2.39 -5.80
N ALA A 19 46.86 -2.40 -5.80
CA ALA A 19 46.05 -1.42 -5.09
C ALA A 19 46.19 -1.57 -3.56
N PRO A 20 46.09 -0.47 -2.77
CA PRO A 20 46.18 -0.54 -1.31
C PRO A 20 45.16 -1.49 -0.67
N GLU A 21 43.92 -1.48 -1.16
CA GLU A 21 42.83 -2.36 -0.69
C GLU A 21 42.70 -3.66 -1.51
N ALA A 22 43.74 -4.11 -2.22
CA ALA A 22 43.65 -5.27 -3.13
C ALA A 22 43.11 -6.55 -2.46
N ALA A 23 43.54 -6.85 -1.22
CA ALA A 23 43.07 -8.03 -0.49
C ALA A 23 41.54 -7.99 -0.24
N GLU A 24 41.03 -6.84 0.21
CA GLU A 24 39.61 -6.62 0.52
C GLU A 24 38.77 -6.59 -0.77
N ARG A 25 39.30 -6.00 -1.84
CA ARG A 25 38.67 -6.00 -3.17
C ARG A 25 38.56 -7.41 -3.75
N LEU A 26 39.58 -8.24 -3.58
CA LEU A 26 39.57 -9.65 -4.00
C LEU A 26 38.58 -10.47 -3.16
N GLU A 27 38.47 -10.21 -1.86
CA GLU A 27 37.48 -10.82 -0.97
C GLU A 27 36.04 -10.48 -1.40
N LEU A 28 35.75 -9.21 -1.70
CA LEU A 28 34.47 -8.77 -2.26
C LEU A 28 34.14 -9.47 -3.59
N LEU A 29 35.09 -9.57 -4.51
CA LEU A 29 34.88 -10.23 -5.80
C LEU A 29 34.58 -11.73 -5.64
N ASN A 30 35.35 -12.42 -4.79
CA ASN A 30 35.11 -13.82 -4.45
C ASN A 30 33.75 -14.02 -3.77
N TYR A 31 33.36 -13.11 -2.87
CA TYR A 31 32.05 -13.14 -2.21
C TYR A 31 30.91 -13.00 -3.21
N LEU A 32 30.98 -12.04 -4.14
CA LEU A 32 29.99 -11.86 -5.20
C LEU A 32 29.88 -13.08 -6.11
N VAL A 33 31.01 -13.71 -6.48
CA VAL A 33 31.01 -14.97 -7.24
C VAL A 33 30.41 -16.12 -6.44
N SER A 34 30.61 -16.18 -5.11
CA SER A 34 29.95 -17.17 -4.25
C SER A 34 28.43 -17.01 -4.21
N LEU A 35 27.93 -15.78 -4.38
CA LEU A 35 26.51 -15.46 -4.59
C LEU A 35 26.03 -15.70 -6.04
N SER A 36 26.82 -16.39 -6.87
CA SER A 36 26.56 -16.68 -8.29
C SER A 36 26.60 -15.47 -9.24
N ALA A 37 27.34 -14.41 -8.91
CA ALA A 37 27.66 -13.36 -9.88
C ALA A 37 28.48 -13.90 -11.06
N THR A 38 28.12 -13.48 -12.27
CA THR A 38 28.86 -13.80 -13.50
C THR A 38 29.90 -12.74 -13.84
N ALA A 39 30.82 -13.04 -14.77
CA ALA A 39 31.75 -12.03 -15.29
C ALA A 39 31.01 -10.84 -15.95
N GLU A 40 29.88 -11.08 -16.61
CA GLU A 40 29.03 -10.04 -17.18
C GLU A 40 28.42 -9.14 -16.09
N ASP A 41 27.93 -9.72 -15.00
CA ASP A 41 27.42 -8.98 -13.84
C ASP A 41 28.51 -8.10 -13.21
N LEU A 42 29.71 -8.65 -13.00
CA LEU A 42 30.84 -7.94 -12.40
C LEU A 42 31.33 -6.76 -13.26
N VAL A 43 31.29 -6.88 -14.58
CA VAL A 43 31.61 -5.77 -15.51
C VAL A 43 30.49 -4.74 -15.54
N LEU A 44 29.23 -5.17 -15.55
CA LEU A 44 28.06 -4.27 -15.56
C LEU A 44 27.99 -3.40 -14.30
N TYR A 45 28.30 -3.97 -13.13
CA TYR A 45 28.29 -3.30 -11.83
C TYR A 45 29.68 -2.86 -11.35
N ARG A 46 30.66 -2.70 -12.25
CA ARG A 46 32.07 -2.41 -11.90
C ARG A 46 32.29 -1.23 -10.93
N GLU A 47 31.45 -0.20 -11.01
CA GLU A 47 31.47 1.00 -10.15
C GLU A 47 30.59 0.86 -8.89
N GLU A 48 29.74 -0.17 -8.82
CA GLU A 48 28.72 -0.39 -7.77
C GLU A 48 28.71 -1.85 -7.26
N LEU A 49 29.88 -2.52 -7.24
CA LEU A 49 30.00 -3.94 -6.84
C LEU A 49 29.30 -4.31 -5.51
N PRO A 50 29.28 -3.47 -4.46
CA PRO A 50 28.54 -3.78 -3.23
C PRO A 50 27.03 -3.95 -3.44
N VAL A 51 26.44 -3.23 -4.40
CA VAL A 51 25.01 -3.31 -4.75
C VAL A 51 24.71 -4.62 -5.45
N LEU A 52 25.64 -5.14 -6.27
CA LEU A 52 25.47 -6.38 -7.02
C LEU A 52 25.11 -7.57 -6.13
N ALA A 53 25.58 -7.61 -4.87
CA ALA A 53 25.24 -8.66 -3.90
C ALA A 53 23.71 -8.82 -3.73
N SER A 54 22.97 -7.69 -3.63
CA SER A 54 21.51 -7.71 -3.57
C SER A 54 20.88 -8.18 -4.89
N VAL A 55 21.43 -7.74 -6.03
CA VAL A 55 20.91 -8.03 -7.36
C VAL A 55 20.97 -9.53 -7.65
N VAL A 56 22.13 -10.17 -7.40
CA VAL A 56 22.28 -11.61 -7.66
C VAL A 56 21.46 -12.45 -6.67
N ALA A 57 21.40 -12.04 -5.40
CA ALA A 57 20.62 -12.73 -4.37
C ALA A 57 19.10 -12.65 -4.62
N ILE A 58 18.58 -11.50 -5.05
CA ILE A 58 17.16 -11.30 -5.40
C ILE A 58 16.82 -12.02 -6.72
N ARG A 59 17.71 -11.95 -7.72
CA ARG A 59 17.53 -12.62 -9.02
C ARG A 59 17.56 -14.14 -8.89
N GLY A 60 18.33 -14.68 -7.94
CA GLY A 60 18.34 -16.10 -7.59
C GLY A 60 18.91 -17.03 -8.66
N GLY A 61 19.75 -16.52 -9.56
CA GLY A 61 20.34 -17.29 -10.65
C GLY A 61 20.92 -16.43 -11.78
N ALA A 62 21.32 -17.09 -12.88
CA ALA A 62 21.73 -16.42 -14.10
C ALA A 62 20.52 -15.76 -14.78
N ALA A 63 20.71 -14.52 -15.27
CA ALA A 63 19.66 -13.82 -15.98
C ALA A 63 19.43 -14.39 -17.39
N LEU A 64 18.16 -14.54 -17.77
CA LEU A 64 17.71 -15.03 -19.05
C LEU A 64 17.56 -13.88 -20.07
N THR A 65 17.76 -14.20 -21.34
CA THR A 65 17.29 -13.36 -22.46
C THR A 65 15.79 -13.55 -22.68
N VAL A 66 15.16 -12.67 -23.46
CA VAL A 66 13.75 -12.82 -23.89
C VAL A 66 13.52 -14.17 -24.57
N SER A 67 14.41 -14.58 -25.48
CA SER A 67 14.28 -15.85 -26.21
C SER A 67 14.38 -17.08 -25.31
N GLU A 68 15.30 -17.09 -24.35
CA GLU A 68 15.42 -18.17 -23.35
C GLU A 68 14.19 -18.25 -22.44
N ALA A 69 13.64 -17.09 -22.03
CA ALA A 69 12.42 -17.03 -21.24
C ALA A 69 11.19 -17.52 -22.03
N VAL A 70 11.08 -17.17 -23.32
CA VAL A 70 10.04 -17.67 -24.25
C VAL A 70 10.11 -19.19 -24.38
N GLU A 71 11.29 -19.75 -24.66
CA GLU A 71 11.50 -21.20 -24.81
C GLU A 71 11.07 -21.96 -23.54
N ARG A 72 11.52 -21.50 -22.36
CA ARG A 72 11.22 -22.16 -21.08
C ARG A 72 9.76 -22.01 -20.63
N SER A 73 9.11 -20.90 -20.96
CA SER A 73 7.72 -20.62 -20.52
C SER A 73 6.65 -21.13 -21.48
N SER A 74 7.02 -21.46 -22.72
CA SER A 74 6.09 -21.84 -23.79
C SER A 74 5.01 -20.79 -24.11
N VAL A 75 5.20 -19.52 -23.73
CA VAL A 75 4.38 -18.39 -24.21
C VAL A 75 5.04 -17.73 -25.42
N SER A 76 4.27 -17.06 -26.28
CA SER A 76 4.84 -16.30 -27.38
C SER A 76 5.64 -15.09 -26.88
N GLU A 77 6.66 -14.68 -27.65
CA GLU A 77 7.48 -13.51 -27.38
C GLU A 77 6.64 -12.23 -27.22
N GLU A 78 5.70 -12.01 -28.14
CA GLU A 78 4.77 -10.87 -28.07
C GLU A 78 4.00 -10.84 -26.73
N LYS A 79 3.62 -12.01 -26.21
CA LYS A 79 2.91 -12.15 -24.95
C LYS A 79 3.84 -11.88 -23.76
N LEU A 80 5.05 -12.45 -23.74
CA LEU A 80 6.04 -12.16 -22.69
C LEU A 80 6.35 -10.65 -22.61
N LEU A 81 6.58 -10.00 -23.74
CA LEU A 81 6.85 -8.56 -23.79
C LEU A 81 5.61 -7.74 -23.38
N ARG A 82 4.40 -8.19 -23.70
CA ARG A 82 3.13 -7.60 -23.22
C ARG A 82 2.99 -7.71 -21.70
N ILE A 83 3.43 -8.82 -21.10
CA ILE A 83 3.46 -9.04 -19.64
C ILE A 83 4.46 -8.09 -18.97
N ILE A 84 5.69 -8.01 -19.48
CA ILE A 84 6.75 -7.13 -18.97
C ILE A 84 6.29 -5.67 -18.98
N ARG A 85 5.74 -5.18 -20.11
CA ARG A 85 5.17 -3.83 -20.23
C ARG A 85 3.96 -3.62 -19.32
N ALA A 86 3.09 -4.62 -19.17
CA ALA A 86 1.93 -4.52 -18.26
C ALA A 86 2.36 -4.41 -16.80
N ALA A 87 3.41 -5.13 -16.38
CA ALA A 87 4.00 -5.04 -15.05
C ALA A 87 4.78 -3.73 -14.80
N GLY A 88 4.95 -2.88 -15.83
CA GLY A 88 5.59 -1.57 -15.72
C GLY A 88 7.10 -1.55 -15.96
N PHE A 89 7.68 -2.67 -16.40
CA PHE A 89 9.12 -2.76 -16.70
C PHE A 89 9.45 -2.30 -18.12
N PRO A 90 10.68 -1.79 -18.36
CA PRO A 90 11.18 -1.53 -19.70
C PRO A 90 11.31 -2.85 -20.49
N GLU A 91 11.23 -2.74 -21.81
CA GLU A 91 11.32 -3.88 -22.72
C GLU A 91 12.81 -4.22 -22.97
N PRO A 92 13.29 -5.45 -22.66
CA PRO A 92 14.68 -5.82 -22.87
C PRO A 92 15.01 -5.91 -24.37
N GLY A 93 16.24 -5.57 -24.73
CA GLY A 93 16.80 -5.84 -26.06
C GLY A 93 16.98 -7.35 -26.31
N PRO A 94 17.15 -7.78 -27.58
CA PRO A 94 17.22 -9.20 -27.94
C PRO A 94 18.37 -10.00 -27.29
N GLY A 95 19.45 -9.32 -26.87
CA GLY A 95 20.59 -9.92 -26.18
C GLY A 95 20.62 -9.66 -24.67
N ASP A 96 19.66 -8.90 -24.13
CA ASP A 96 19.73 -8.39 -22.76
C ASP A 96 19.41 -9.50 -21.75
N ARG A 97 20.40 -9.89 -20.96
CA ARG A 97 20.25 -10.81 -19.83
C ARG A 97 19.75 -10.06 -18.59
N LEU A 98 18.45 -9.75 -18.56
CA LEU A 98 17.82 -8.99 -17.47
C LEU A 98 16.70 -9.75 -16.74
N LEU A 99 16.24 -10.88 -17.26
CA LEU A 99 15.08 -11.59 -16.72
C LEU A 99 15.49 -12.67 -15.71
N GLY A 100 15.02 -12.59 -14.45
CA GLY A 100 15.17 -13.70 -13.49
C GLY A 100 14.32 -14.91 -13.89
N GLU A 101 14.72 -16.13 -13.50
CA GLU A 101 14.03 -17.37 -13.89
C GLU A 101 12.55 -17.39 -13.44
N GLN A 102 12.19 -16.61 -12.42
CA GLN A 102 10.82 -16.48 -11.91
C GLN A 102 9.85 -15.91 -12.96
N ILE A 103 10.35 -15.21 -13.99
CA ILE A 103 9.52 -14.73 -15.12
C ILE A 103 8.82 -15.87 -15.85
N VAL A 104 9.45 -17.05 -15.90
CA VAL A 104 8.93 -18.25 -16.58
C VAL A 104 7.65 -18.73 -15.89
N GLY A 105 7.67 -18.78 -14.56
CA GLY A 105 6.50 -19.12 -13.75
C GLY A 105 5.39 -18.06 -13.82
N LEU A 106 5.75 -16.77 -13.82
CA LEU A 106 4.78 -15.68 -13.98
C LEU A 106 4.07 -15.77 -15.34
N ALA A 107 4.82 -15.93 -16.43
CA ALA A 107 4.26 -15.98 -17.78
C ALA A 107 3.35 -17.20 -17.99
N ALA A 108 3.76 -18.38 -17.53
CA ALA A 108 2.92 -19.58 -17.56
C ALA A 108 1.66 -19.44 -16.69
N GLY A 109 1.80 -18.89 -15.48
CA GLY A 109 0.68 -18.64 -14.57
C GLY A 109 -0.35 -17.65 -15.13
N MET A 110 0.10 -16.59 -15.81
CA MET A 110 -0.78 -15.66 -16.52
C MET A 110 -1.53 -16.34 -17.67
N ALA A 111 -0.83 -17.12 -18.51
CA ALA A 111 -1.48 -17.84 -19.61
C ALA A 111 -2.58 -18.80 -19.11
N ALA A 112 -2.37 -19.45 -17.96
CA ALA A 112 -3.40 -20.26 -17.30
C ALA A 112 -4.57 -19.42 -16.73
N ALA A 113 -4.29 -18.25 -16.15
CA ALA A 113 -5.31 -17.35 -15.63
C ALA A 113 -6.20 -16.76 -16.74
N GLU A 114 -5.64 -16.42 -17.90
CA GLU A 114 -6.39 -15.88 -19.04
C GLU A 114 -7.43 -16.87 -19.57
N ALA A 115 -7.13 -18.17 -19.56
CA ALA A 115 -8.07 -19.22 -19.93
C ALA A 115 -9.31 -19.31 -19.01
N VAL A 116 -9.24 -18.71 -17.81
CA VAL A 116 -10.34 -18.69 -16.83
C VAL A 116 -11.04 -17.32 -16.77
N PHE A 117 -10.27 -16.23 -16.81
CA PHE A 117 -10.76 -14.86 -16.54
C PHE A 117 -10.82 -13.96 -17.79
N GLY A 118 -10.24 -14.38 -18.92
CA GLY A 118 -10.09 -13.57 -20.12
C GLY A 118 -8.84 -12.67 -20.10
N GLU A 119 -8.34 -12.34 -21.31
CA GLU A 119 -7.07 -11.63 -21.48
C GLU A 119 -7.07 -10.23 -20.83
N ASP A 120 -8.05 -9.39 -21.18
CA ASP A 120 -8.13 -7.99 -20.70
C ASP A 120 -8.13 -7.90 -19.17
N ALA A 121 -8.81 -8.83 -18.49
CA ALA A 121 -8.89 -8.87 -17.03
C ALA A 121 -7.54 -9.21 -16.39
N VAL A 122 -6.81 -10.18 -16.96
CA VAL A 122 -5.48 -10.60 -16.45
C VAL A 122 -4.42 -9.54 -16.74
N VAL A 123 -4.43 -8.93 -17.94
CA VAL A 123 -3.52 -7.82 -18.28
C VAL A 123 -3.76 -6.62 -17.36
N GLN A 124 -5.02 -6.29 -17.04
CA GLN A 124 -5.31 -5.21 -16.10
C GLN A 124 -4.91 -5.55 -14.67
N LEU A 125 -5.12 -6.80 -14.22
CA LEU A 125 -4.64 -7.26 -12.91
C LEU A 125 -3.11 -7.12 -12.79
N VAL A 126 -2.36 -7.45 -13.83
CA VAL A 126 -0.89 -7.33 -13.81
C VAL A 126 -0.41 -5.88 -13.83
N ARG A 127 -1.15 -4.94 -14.42
CA ARG A 127 -0.88 -3.50 -14.24
C ARG A 127 -1.06 -3.03 -12.80
N VAL A 128 -2.13 -3.49 -12.15
CA VAL A 128 -2.39 -3.18 -10.73
C VAL A 128 -1.30 -3.78 -9.84
N MET A 129 -0.92 -5.05 -10.09
CA MET A 129 0.19 -5.71 -9.39
C MET A 129 1.52 -5.00 -9.62
N GLY A 130 1.89 -4.69 -10.86
CA GLY A 130 3.15 -4.00 -11.20
C GLY A 130 3.27 -2.64 -10.50
N SER A 131 2.21 -1.82 -10.56
CA SER A 131 2.15 -0.52 -9.86
C SER A 131 2.27 -0.66 -8.33
N ALA A 132 1.59 -1.65 -7.74
CA ALA A 132 1.68 -1.92 -6.31
C ALA A 132 3.08 -2.42 -5.90
N MET A 133 3.69 -3.32 -6.69
CA MET A 133 5.01 -3.88 -6.43
C MET A 133 6.13 -2.85 -6.62
N ALA A 134 6.00 -1.91 -7.57
CA ALA A 134 6.93 -0.79 -7.71
C ALA A 134 6.96 0.09 -6.45
N ARG A 135 5.80 0.41 -5.87
CA ARG A 135 5.70 1.15 -4.59
C ARG A 135 6.25 0.36 -3.40
N LEU A 136 6.06 -0.95 -3.39
CA LEU A 136 6.61 -1.82 -2.34
C LEU A 136 8.15 -1.90 -2.43
N ALA A 137 8.70 -2.06 -3.64
CA ALA A 137 10.13 -2.09 -3.88
C ALA A 137 10.81 -0.78 -3.47
N ASP A 138 10.23 0.37 -3.83
CA ASP A 138 10.71 1.70 -3.43
C ASP A 138 10.75 1.86 -1.89
N ALA A 139 9.72 1.39 -1.19
CA ALA A 139 9.67 1.40 0.28
C ALA A 139 10.72 0.48 0.92
N ILE A 140 10.97 -0.71 0.35
CA ILE A 140 11.98 -1.67 0.84
C ILE A 140 13.39 -1.12 0.64
N VAL A 141 13.70 -0.61 -0.56
CA VAL A 141 14.99 0.00 -0.87
C VAL A 141 15.23 1.21 0.02
N SER A 142 14.24 2.10 0.14
CA SER A 142 14.32 3.27 1.03
C SER A 142 14.56 2.88 2.50
N ALA A 143 13.91 1.82 2.99
CA ALA A 143 14.13 1.31 4.34
C ALA A 143 15.57 0.80 4.54
N PHE A 144 16.17 0.16 3.54
CA PHE A 144 17.58 -0.28 3.58
C PHE A 144 18.54 0.91 3.58
N LEU A 145 18.41 1.84 2.63
CA LEU A 145 19.27 3.02 2.49
C LEU A 145 19.23 3.94 3.73
N VAL A 146 18.12 3.97 4.47
CA VAL A 146 17.97 4.79 5.67
C VAL A 146 18.50 4.11 6.94
N ASN A 147 18.36 2.79 7.07
CA ASN A 147 18.60 2.08 8.34
C ASN A 147 19.82 1.14 8.33
N VAL A 148 20.33 0.74 7.15
CA VAL A 148 21.44 -0.22 7.02
C VAL A 148 22.68 0.46 6.44
N GLU A 149 22.60 1.03 5.23
CA GLU A 149 23.77 1.63 4.55
C GLU A 149 24.59 2.61 5.45
N PRO A 150 23.97 3.54 6.21
CA PRO A 150 24.74 4.50 7.00
C PRO A 150 25.54 3.87 8.15
N ALA A 151 25.12 2.71 8.65
CA ALA A 151 25.81 2.01 9.75
C ALA A 151 27.03 1.21 9.28
N VAL A 152 27.17 1.00 7.96
CA VAL A 152 28.20 0.15 7.35
C VAL A 152 29.26 0.98 6.62
N ARG A 153 28.92 2.22 6.24
CA ARG A 153 29.70 3.07 5.34
C ARG A 153 30.95 3.70 5.95
N ASP A 154 31.01 3.91 7.26
CA ASP A 154 32.05 4.74 7.88
C ASP A 154 33.44 4.06 8.00
N GLU A 155 33.54 2.75 7.78
CA GLU A 155 34.81 1.97 7.89
C GLU A 155 35.02 0.94 6.74
N ASP A 156 34.37 1.10 5.59
CA ASP A 156 34.34 0.11 4.50
C ASP A 156 34.83 0.68 3.14
N PRO A 157 36.15 0.67 2.86
CA PRO A 157 36.73 1.34 1.69
C PRO A 157 36.39 0.66 0.35
N VAL A 158 36.17 -0.66 0.34
CA VAL A 158 35.80 -1.41 -0.87
C VAL A 158 34.31 -1.74 -0.97
N GLY A 159 33.56 -1.59 0.14
CA GLY A 159 32.13 -1.91 0.22
C GLY A 159 31.83 -3.39 0.51
N LEU A 160 32.73 -4.12 1.17
CA LEU A 160 32.55 -5.53 1.52
C LEU A 160 31.50 -5.74 2.62
N GLY A 161 31.50 -4.90 3.65
CA GLY A 161 30.44 -4.88 4.66
C GLY A 161 29.09 -4.54 4.04
N LEU A 162 29.07 -3.57 3.10
CA LEU A 162 27.84 -3.18 2.39
C LEU A 162 27.32 -4.33 1.51
N ALA A 163 28.20 -5.09 0.87
CA ALA A 163 27.85 -6.29 0.11
C ALA A 163 27.20 -7.37 1.00
N HIS A 164 27.78 -7.63 2.19
CA HIS A 164 27.17 -8.54 3.17
C HIS A 164 25.78 -8.07 3.61
N GLY A 165 25.63 -6.79 4.00
CA GLY A 165 24.33 -6.24 4.41
C GLY A 165 23.27 -6.33 3.31
N ASN A 166 23.66 -6.08 2.05
CA ASN A 166 22.80 -6.23 0.87
C ASN A 166 22.32 -7.69 0.68
N ALA A 167 23.22 -8.66 0.85
CA ALA A 167 22.87 -10.08 0.74
C ALA A 167 22.01 -10.58 1.92
N GLU A 168 22.29 -10.13 3.14
CA GLU A 168 21.47 -10.44 4.33
C GLU A 168 20.05 -9.87 4.20
N ALA A 169 19.91 -8.64 3.71
CA ALA A 169 18.60 -8.06 3.43
C ALA A 169 17.85 -8.84 2.32
N ALA A 170 18.55 -9.22 1.25
CA ALA A 170 17.97 -10.07 0.19
C ALA A 170 17.55 -11.46 0.70
N ALA A 171 18.25 -12.03 1.70
CA ALA A 171 17.89 -13.30 2.32
C ALA A 171 16.54 -13.26 3.08
N LEU A 172 15.98 -12.08 3.35
CA LEU A 172 14.64 -11.91 3.93
C LEU A 172 13.51 -12.02 2.89
N MET A 173 13.82 -12.07 1.59
CA MET A 173 12.84 -12.14 0.49
C MET A 173 11.81 -13.29 0.64
N PRO A 174 12.17 -14.52 1.09
CA PRO A 174 11.18 -15.58 1.33
C PRO A 174 10.17 -15.22 2.44
N THR A 175 10.62 -14.51 3.49
CA THR A 175 9.75 -14.04 4.59
C THR A 175 8.80 -12.94 4.11
N LEU A 176 9.30 -12.01 3.27
CA LEU A 176 8.47 -11.01 2.62
C LEU A 176 7.40 -11.66 1.73
N ASN A 177 7.78 -12.64 0.89
CA ASN A 177 6.85 -13.37 0.02
C ASN A 177 5.76 -14.09 0.82
N ALA A 178 6.10 -14.71 1.95
CA ALA A 178 5.12 -15.33 2.84
C ALA A 178 4.17 -14.28 3.48
N ALA A 179 4.69 -13.13 3.90
CA ALA A 179 3.86 -12.05 4.43
C ALA A 179 2.90 -11.48 3.37
N LEU A 180 3.36 -11.32 2.12
CA LEU A 180 2.54 -10.85 1.00
C LEU A 180 1.40 -11.83 0.66
N ASP A 181 1.67 -13.14 0.62
CA ASP A 181 0.62 -14.15 0.42
C ASP A 181 -0.45 -14.10 1.54
N ILE A 182 -0.01 -14.02 2.80
CA ILE A 182 -0.91 -13.94 3.96
C ILE A 182 -1.78 -12.67 3.88
N LEU A 183 -1.17 -11.50 3.67
CA LEU A 183 -1.88 -10.22 3.60
C LEU A 183 -2.84 -10.18 2.40
N LEU A 184 -2.41 -10.63 1.22
CA LEU A 184 -3.25 -10.69 0.03
C LEU A 184 -4.49 -11.56 0.26
N ARG A 185 -4.34 -12.74 0.88
CA ARG A 185 -5.48 -13.59 1.25
C ARG A 185 -6.44 -12.89 2.19
N GLN A 186 -5.95 -12.16 3.21
CA GLN A 186 -6.83 -11.41 4.11
C GLN A 186 -7.56 -10.28 3.39
N HIS A 187 -6.89 -9.53 2.50
CA HIS A 187 -7.51 -8.48 1.70
C HIS A 187 -8.58 -9.03 0.74
N ILE A 188 -8.35 -10.20 0.11
CA ILE A 188 -9.36 -10.88 -0.73
C ILE A 188 -10.58 -11.29 0.12
N ILE A 189 -10.36 -11.86 1.31
CA ILE A 189 -11.45 -12.24 2.23
C ILE A 189 -12.24 -11.02 2.70
N ALA A 190 -11.55 -9.93 3.06
CA ALA A 190 -12.18 -8.67 3.48
C ALA A 190 -13.00 -8.05 2.34
N ALA A 191 -12.42 -7.89 1.15
CA ALA A 191 -13.11 -7.37 -0.03
C ALA A 191 -14.35 -8.21 -0.38
N ARG A 192 -14.25 -9.54 -0.29
CA ARG A 192 -15.40 -10.44 -0.52
C ARG A 192 -16.52 -10.26 0.51
N ARG A 193 -16.20 -9.99 1.79
CA ARG A 193 -17.22 -9.70 2.81
C ARG A 193 -17.97 -8.40 2.49
N THR A 194 -17.26 -7.35 2.07
CA THR A 194 -17.87 -6.09 1.63
C THR A 194 -18.75 -6.32 0.39
N ILE A 195 -18.22 -6.94 -0.67
CA ILE A 195 -18.98 -7.25 -1.90
C ILE A 195 -20.26 -8.06 -1.60
N LEU A 196 -20.20 -9.07 -0.72
CA LEU A 196 -21.36 -9.91 -0.42
C LEU A 196 -22.42 -9.23 0.47
N ALA A 197 -22.05 -8.21 1.24
CA ALA A 197 -23.02 -7.39 1.97
C ALA A 197 -23.80 -6.46 1.03
N ASP A 198 -23.15 -5.98 -0.04
CA ASP A 198 -23.65 -4.89 -0.89
C ASP A 198 -24.44 -5.37 -2.13
N LEU A 199 -24.33 -6.66 -2.49
CA LEU A 199 -24.95 -7.25 -3.70
C LEU A 199 -26.49 -7.30 -3.72
N ALA A 200 -27.16 -6.66 -2.75
CA ALA A 200 -28.62 -6.63 -2.64
C ALA A 200 -29.30 -5.54 -3.50
N ASP A 201 -28.65 -4.39 -3.73
CA ASP A 201 -29.35 -3.19 -4.27
C ASP A 201 -28.63 -2.45 -5.43
N SER A 202 -27.34 -2.64 -5.68
CA SER A 202 -26.65 -1.99 -6.81
C SER A 202 -25.49 -2.83 -7.38
N GLY A 203 -25.13 -2.57 -8.64
CA GLY A 203 -24.10 -3.34 -9.35
C GLY A 203 -22.70 -3.17 -8.75
N TYR A 204 -21.81 -4.15 -8.99
CA TYR A 204 -20.49 -4.29 -8.35
C TYR A 204 -19.63 -3.02 -8.20
N GLU A 205 -19.76 -2.07 -9.14
CA GLU A 205 -18.94 -0.88 -9.29
C GLU A 205 -19.43 0.35 -8.50
N THR A 206 -20.75 0.52 -8.27
CA THR A 206 -21.30 1.74 -7.63
C THR A 206 -21.90 1.42 -6.26
N ARG A 207 -21.53 2.17 -5.22
CA ARG A 207 -22.03 1.95 -3.84
C ARG A 207 -22.24 3.25 -3.07
N PRO A 208 -23.25 3.34 -2.19
CA PRO A 208 -23.33 4.41 -1.21
C PRO A 208 -22.19 4.24 -0.20
N MET A 209 -21.33 5.25 -0.07
CA MET A 209 -20.26 5.29 0.92
C MET A 209 -20.08 6.70 1.48
N CYS A 210 -19.40 6.79 2.62
CA CYS A 210 -18.87 8.05 3.11
C CYS A 210 -17.43 8.24 2.65
N VAL A 211 -17.11 9.47 2.23
CA VAL A 211 -15.79 9.89 1.76
C VAL A 211 -15.33 11.05 2.62
N GLY A 212 -14.11 10.97 3.15
CA GLY A 212 -13.49 12.04 3.91
C GLY A 212 -12.14 12.43 3.34
N PHE A 213 -11.86 13.72 3.34
CA PHE A 213 -10.54 14.30 3.07
C PHE A 213 -10.00 14.97 4.34
N VAL A 214 -8.71 14.81 4.62
CA VAL A 214 -8.01 15.47 5.73
C VAL A 214 -6.72 16.10 5.22
N ASP A 215 -6.57 17.40 5.42
CA ASP A 215 -5.55 18.25 4.79
C ASP A 215 -4.68 18.95 5.85
N LEU A 216 -3.36 18.95 5.68
CA LEU A 216 -2.41 19.58 6.61
C LEU A 216 -2.39 21.10 6.47
N VAL A 217 -2.69 21.82 7.54
CA VAL A 217 -2.76 23.28 7.49
C VAL A 217 -1.36 23.87 7.33
N GLY A 218 -1.13 24.53 6.19
CA GLY A 218 0.10 25.29 5.94
C GLY A 218 1.29 24.46 5.47
N SER A 219 1.06 23.23 4.99
CA SER A 219 2.07 22.33 4.41
C SER A 219 3.04 23.01 3.45
N THR A 220 2.57 23.88 2.54
CA THR A 220 3.43 24.61 1.60
C THR A 220 4.42 25.55 2.32
N ALA A 221 3.99 26.18 3.43
CA ALA A 221 4.86 27.03 4.24
C ALA A 221 5.80 26.19 5.13
N LEU A 222 5.41 24.98 5.50
CA LEU A 222 6.26 24.00 6.19
C LEU A 222 7.39 23.53 5.26
N ALA A 223 7.06 23.14 4.03
CA ALA A 223 7.99 22.69 3.00
C ALA A 223 9.01 23.75 2.56
N GLN A 224 8.73 25.04 2.79
CA GLN A 224 9.68 26.15 2.56
C GLN A 224 10.63 26.41 3.74
N ARG A 225 10.36 25.83 4.92
CA ARG A 225 11.11 26.07 6.17
C ARG A 225 11.94 24.88 6.62
N LEU A 226 11.43 23.67 6.38
CA LEU A 226 12.11 22.42 6.71
C LEU A 226 13.05 21.99 5.59
N SER A 227 14.11 21.25 5.95
CA SER A 227 14.85 20.45 4.98
C SER A 227 13.98 19.31 4.44
N THR A 228 14.34 18.76 3.28
CA THR A 228 13.62 17.63 2.67
C THR A 228 13.51 16.43 3.61
N ARG A 229 14.54 16.17 4.44
CA ARG A 229 14.54 15.09 5.44
C ARG A 229 13.52 15.34 6.55
N GLU A 230 13.51 16.54 7.13
CA GLU A 230 12.57 16.91 8.18
C GLU A 230 11.12 16.91 7.65
N LEU A 231 10.89 17.46 6.45
CA LEU A 231 9.58 17.41 5.80
C LEU A 231 9.11 15.96 5.58
N GLY A 232 10.00 15.09 5.10
CA GLY A 232 9.73 13.66 4.96
C GLY A 232 9.29 13.02 6.28
N SER A 233 10.02 13.26 7.38
CA SER A 233 9.65 12.76 8.70
C SER A 233 8.29 13.27 9.19
N VAL A 234 7.95 14.55 8.94
CA VAL A 234 6.63 15.10 9.33
C VAL A 234 5.50 14.48 8.50
N LEU A 235 5.70 14.29 7.20
CA LEU A 235 4.72 13.63 6.34
C LEU A 235 4.55 12.15 6.75
N SER A 236 5.63 11.42 7.00
CA SER A 236 5.53 10.03 7.49
C SER A 236 4.79 9.92 8.82
N GLU A 237 5.04 10.81 9.79
CA GLU A 237 4.31 10.80 11.07
C GLU A 237 2.81 11.08 10.87
N PHE A 238 2.47 12.05 10.01
CA PHE A 238 1.09 12.34 9.62
C PHE A 238 0.41 11.13 8.96
N GLU A 239 1.08 10.48 8.01
CA GLU A 239 0.58 9.32 7.28
C GLU A 239 0.32 8.11 8.20
N HIS A 240 1.24 7.80 9.11
CA HIS A 240 1.10 6.69 10.06
C HIS A 240 -0.06 6.93 11.04
N LEU A 241 -0.08 8.10 11.70
CA LEU A 241 -1.16 8.45 12.64
C LEU A 241 -2.52 8.52 11.94
N ALA A 242 -2.56 9.01 10.68
CA ALA A 242 -3.78 9.01 9.90
C ALA A 242 -4.26 7.59 9.56
N ALA A 243 -3.36 6.70 9.13
CA ALA A 243 -3.69 5.31 8.84
C ALA A 243 -4.20 4.55 10.07
N ASP A 244 -3.57 4.75 11.23
CA ASP A 244 -3.96 4.12 12.50
C ASP A 244 -5.35 4.57 12.97
N VAL A 245 -5.62 5.88 12.98
CA VAL A 245 -6.94 6.42 13.40
C VAL A 245 -8.05 5.99 12.41
N VAL A 246 -7.80 6.07 11.11
CA VAL A 246 -8.79 5.64 10.10
C VAL A 246 -9.09 4.15 10.24
N THR A 247 -8.06 3.30 10.35
CA THR A 247 -8.22 1.84 10.34
C THR A 247 -8.81 1.31 11.65
N SER A 248 -8.39 1.87 12.80
CA SER A 248 -8.93 1.47 14.11
C SER A 248 -10.41 1.80 14.30
N ALA A 249 -10.91 2.83 13.64
CA ALA A 249 -12.33 3.17 13.58
C ALA A 249 -13.13 2.34 12.55
N GLY A 250 -12.49 1.46 11.78
CA GLY A 250 -13.13 0.65 10.73
C GLY A 250 -13.24 1.34 9.37
N GLY A 251 -12.63 2.52 9.20
CA GLY A 251 -12.46 3.16 7.90
C GLY A 251 -11.32 2.55 7.09
N ARG A 252 -11.18 3.03 5.85
CA ARG A 252 -10.11 2.63 4.92
C ARG A 252 -9.48 3.86 4.28
N VAL A 253 -8.16 4.04 4.47
CA VAL A 253 -7.37 4.98 3.66
C VAL A 253 -7.38 4.49 2.21
N VAL A 254 -7.82 5.35 1.30
CA VAL A 254 -7.85 5.08 -0.14
C VAL A 254 -6.49 5.38 -0.74
N LYS A 255 -6.01 6.61 -0.50
CA LYS A 255 -4.72 7.12 -0.97
C LYS A 255 -4.35 8.40 -0.23
N LEU A 256 -3.08 8.75 -0.38
CA LEU A 256 -2.50 10.03 0.02
C LEU A 256 -2.30 10.87 -1.24
N ILE A 257 -2.61 12.15 -1.19
CA ILE A 257 -2.47 13.10 -2.29
C ILE A 257 -1.56 14.22 -1.80
N GLY A 258 -0.26 13.96 -1.79
CA GLY A 258 0.70 14.82 -1.09
C GLY A 258 0.42 14.83 0.40
N ASP A 259 0.05 15.98 0.93
CA ASP A 259 -0.28 16.25 2.34
C ASP A 259 -1.76 16.06 2.69
N GLU A 260 -2.57 15.53 1.77
CA GLU A 260 -4.01 15.28 1.93
C GLU A 260 -4.32 13.76 1.99
N VAL A 261 -5.01 13.31 3.05
CA VAL A 261 -5.49 11.92 3.21
C VAL A 261 -6.90 11.79 2.64
N LEU A 262 -7.10 10.87 1.69
CA LEU A 262 -8.43 10.42 1.26
C LEU A 262 -8.79 9.11 1.96
N TYR A 263 -9.88 9.07 2.71
CA TYR A 263 -10.41 7.87 3.33
C TYR A 263 -11.89 7.62 2.99
N THR A 264 -12.32 6.39 3.23
CA THR A 264 -13.70 5.91 3.06
C THR A 264 -14.20 5.21 4.31
N ALA A 265 -15.50 5.27 4.56
CA ALA A 265 -16.18 4.56 5.63
C ALA A 265 -17.56 4.05 5.17
N SER A 266 -18.10 3.05 5.87
CA SER A 266 -19.40 2.42 5.60
C SER A 266 -20.60 3.32 5.90
N ASP A 267 -20.45 4.24 6.84
CA ASP A 267 -21.55 5.01 7.43
C ASP A 267 -21.07 6.38 7.93
N GLU A 268 -22.02 7.31 8.05
CA GLU A 268 -21.75 8.72 8.35
C GLU A 268 -21.20 8.93 9.76
N ALA A 269 -21.61 8.08 10.72
CA ALA A 269 -21.15 8.15 12.10
C ALA A 269 -19.66 7.77 12.21
N CYS A 270 -19.26 6.66 11.59
CA CYS A 270 -17.86 6.25 11.45
C CYS A 270 -17.05 7.36 10.74
N ALA A 271 -17.53 7.82 9.58
CA ALA A 271 -16.82 8.83 8.78
C ALA A 271 -16.55 10.14 9.53
N CYS A 272 -17.57 10.67 10.21
CA CYS A 272 -17.46 11.90 10.99
C CYS A 272 -16.62 11.71 12.26
N THR A 273 -16.68 10.52 12.90
CA THR A 273 -15.85 10.20 14.07
C THR A 273 -14.37 10.20 13.69
N ILE A 274 -14.00 9.53 12.59
CA ILE A 274 -12.64 9.53 12.04
C ILE A 274 -12.12 10.97 11.84
N ALA A 275 -12.90 11.83 11.19
CA ALA A 275 -12.48 13.22 10.96
C ALA A 275 -12.29 14.00 12.28
N LEU A 276 -13.18 13.84 13.26
CA LEU A 276 -13.08 14.49 14.57
C LEU A 276 -11.92 13.94 15.42
N ASP A 277 -11.55 12.67 15.24
CA ASP A 277 -10.41 12.03 15.90
C ASP A 277 -9.08 12.43 15.26
N LEU A 278 -8.99 12.49 13.93
CA LEU A 278 -7.82 13.06 13.24
C LEU A 278 -7.60 14.54 13.61
N ALA A 279 -8.65 15.36 13.59
CA ALA A 279 -8.57 16.76 13.98
C ALA A 279 -8.13 16.94 15.44
N GLY A 280 -8.61 16.10 16.36
CA GLY A 280 -8.19 16.09 17.76
C GLY A 280 -6.74 15.68 17.94
N THR A 281 -6.32 14.56 17.33
CA THR A 281 -4.96 14.03 17.40
C THR A 281 -3.92 15.04 16.92
N PHE A 282 -4.15 15.68 15.77
CA PHE A 282 -3.21 16.66 15.22
C PHE A 282 -3.31 18.06 15.83
N ALA A 283 -4.38 18.38 16.58
CA ALA A 283 -4.45 19.63 17.35
C ALA A 283 -3.51 19.65 18.57
N GLU A 284 -3.22 18.48 19.16
CA GLU A 284 -2.32 18.33 20.31
C GLU A 284 -0.91 17.85 19.92
N HIS A 285 -0.66 17.61 18.62
CA HIS A 285 0.58 17.00 18.16
C HIS A 285 1.76 18.00 18.14
N PRO A 286 2.96 17.62 18.65
CA PRO A 286 4.06 18.57 18.87
C PRO A 286 4.84 18.99 17.60
N VAL A 287 4.76 18.22 16.51
CA VAL A 287 5.58 18.44 15.29
C VAL A 287 4.72 18.60 14.03
N VAL A 288 3.90 17.60 13.69
CA VAL A 288 2.89 17.68 12.62
C VAL A 288 1.91 18.84 12.90
N PRO A 289 1.67 19.75 11.93
CA PRO A 289 0.65 20.80 12.05
C PRO A 289 -0.76 20.28 12.29
N THR A 290 -1.65 21.14 12.79
CA THR A 290 -3.08 20.84 12.83
C THR A 290 -3.63 20.57 11.42
N VAL A 291 -4.65 19.72 11.35
CA VAL A 291 -5.34 19.39 10.11
C VAL A 291 -6.67 20.13 10.00
N ARG A 292 -7.29 20.06 8.83
CA ARG A 292 -8.70 20.35 8.61
C ARG A 292 -9.33 19.19 7.84
N ALA A 293 -10.64 18.97 7.98
CA ALA A 293 -11.30 17.83 7.36
C ALA A 293 -12.62 18.18 6.66
N GLY A 294 -12.93 17.44 5.60
CA GLY A 294 -14.17 17.53 4.83
C GLY A 294 -14.82 16.17 4.65
N VAL A 295 -16.09 16.01 5.01
CA VAL A 295 -16.82 14.72 4.91
C VAL A 295 -18.07 14.86 4.04
N ALA A 296 -18.29 13.90 3.14
CA ALA A 296 -19.49 13.77 2.32
C ALA A 296 -19.97 12.30 2.27
N ALA A 297 -21.24 12.07 1.96
CA ALA A 297 -21.81 10.74 1.75
C ALA A 297 -22.63 10.69 0.46
N GLY A 298 -22.66 9.53 -0.20
CA GLY A 298 -23.38 9.30 -1.45
C GLY A 298 -22.73 8.21 -2.32
N ASP A 299 -23.22 8.07 -3.54
CA ASP A 299 -22.72 7.03 -4.45
C ASP A 299 -21.29 7.30 -4.94
N VAL A 300 -20.40 6.33 -4.69
CA VAL A 300 -19.05 6.24 -5.27
C VAL A 300 -18.96 5.13 -6.30
N LEU A 301 -18.21 5.39 -7.36
CA LEU A 301 -17.65 4.38 -8.25
C LEU A 301 -16.34 3.86 -7.66
N LEU A 302 -16.29 2.57 -7.31
CA LEU A 302 -15.10 1.87 -6.83
C LEU A 302 -14.33 1.26 -8.01
N ARG A 303 -13.08 1.65 -8.19
CA ARG A 303 -12.22 1.09 -9.25
C ARG A 303 -10.77 1.02 -8.82
N GLU A 304 -10.17 -0.16 -8.95
CA GLU A 304 -8.73 -0.40 -8.72
C GLU A 304 -8.24 0.07 -7.32
N GLY A 305 -9.14 -0.02 -6.32
CA GLY A 305 -8.90 0.42 -4.94
C GLY A 305 -9.24 1.90 -4.66
N ASP A 306 -9.42 2.71 -5.70
CA ASP A 306 -9.74 4.14 -5.64
C ASP A 306 -11.26 4.40 -5.67
N VAL A 307 -11.66 5.64 -5.35
CA VAL A 307 -13.06 6.11 -5.41
C VAL A 307 -13.24 7.31 -6.32
N PHE A 308 -14.33 7.30 -7.08
CA PHE A 308 -14.70 8.37 -8.02
C PHE A 308 -16.18 8.75 -7.84
N GLY A 309 -16.52 9.99 -8.16
CA GLY A 309 -17.92 10.45 -8.22
C GLY A 309 -18.14 11.85 -7.63
N PRO A 310 -19.38 12.38 -7.72
CA PRO A 310 -19.73 13.70 -7.20
C PRO A 310 -19.47 13.85 -5.69
N VAL A 311 -19.67 12.79 -4.90
CA VAL A 311 -19.42 12.78 -3.45
C VAL A 311 -17.93 13.01 -3.11
N VAL A 312 -17.00 12.46 -3.90
CA VAL A 312 -15.56 12.69 -3.73
C VAL A 312 -15.24 14.16 -3.99
N ASN A 313 -15.83 14.75 -5.04
CA ASN A 313 -15.70 16.18 -5.31
C ASN A 313 -16.31 17.03 -4.19
N LEU A 314 -17.41 16.61 -3.58
CA LEU A 314 -18.05 17.34 -2.47
C LEU A 314 -17.16 17.36 -1.24
N ALA A 315 -16.62 16.21 -0.81
CA ALA A 315 -15.71 16.15 0.33
C ALA A 315 -14.43 16.98 0.08
N ALA A 316 -13.86 16.92 -1.12
CA ALA A 316 -12.71 17.74 -1.57
C ALA A 316 -13.03 19.25 -1.75
N ARG A 317 -14.28 19.67 -1.55
CA ARG A 317 -14.69 21.09 -1.44
C ARG A 317 -15.00 21.46 0.00
N ALA A 318 -15.65 20.58 0.75
CA ALA A 318 -15.90 20.74 2.18
C ALA A 318 -14.60 20.96 2.98
N VAL A 319 -13.55 20.16 2.71
CA VAL A 319 -12.23 20.32 3.36
C VAL A 319 -11.59 21.69 3.06
N LYS A 320 -11.87 22.28 1.90
CA LYS A 320 -11.34 23.60 1.51
C LYS A 320 -12.14 24.76 2.10
N ALA A 321 -13.40 24.52 2.46
CA ALA A 321 -14.22 25.43 3.25
C ALA A 321 -13.92 25.34 4.76
N ALA A 322 -13.30 24.25 5.23
CA ALA A 322 -12.95 24.07 6.63
C ALA A 322 -11.82 25.02 7.09
N PRO A 323 -12.03 25.75 8.20
CA PRO A 323 -10.96 26.43 8.91
C PRO A 323 -9.92 25.46 9.51
N ALA A 324 -8.78 25.99 9.95
CA ALA A 324 -7.73 25.20 10.56
C ALA A 324 -8.19 24.56 11.89
N GLY A 325 -7.96 23.26 12.06
CA GLY A 325 -8.41 22.48 13.22
C GLY A 325 -9.88 22.06 13.17
N GLU A 326 -10.62 22.40 12.11
CA GLU A 326 -12.06 22.16 12.02
C GLU A 326 -12.45 21.06 11.03
N VAL A 327 -13.61 20.45 11.29
CA VAL A 327 -14.20 19.42 10.45
C VAL A 327 -15.51 19.96 9.88
N VAL A 328 -15.66 19.92 8.56
CA VAL A 328 -16.86 20.37 7.84
C VAL A 328 -17.51 19.19 7.12
N ALA A 329 -18.83 19.11 7.18
CA ALA A 329 -19.61 18.13 6.44
C ALA A 329 -20.85 18.77 5.82
N ALA A 330 -21.44 18.12 4.82
CA ALA A 330 -22.80 18.46 4.39
C ALA A 330 -23.79 18.22 5.54
N ALA A 331 -24.79 19.09 5.71
CA ALA A 331 -25.74 19.02 6.82
C ALA A 331 -26.49 17.67 6.92
N THR A 332 -26.75 17.04 5.77
CA THR A 332 -27.34 15.69 5.67
C THR A 332 -26.47 14.62 6.35
N VAL A 333 -25.15 14.69 6.19
CA VAL A 333 -24.18 13.73 6.76
C VAL A 333 -24.13 13.86 8.28
N ALA A 334 -24.06 15.09 8.80
CA ALA A 334 -24.07 15.33 10.24
C ALA A 334 -25.37 14.86 10.91
N ALA A 335 -26.51 15.09 10.24
CA ALA A 335 -27.82 14.64 10.70
C ALA A 335 -27.94 13.10 10.73
N ALA A 336 -27.46 12.41 9.68
CA ALA A 336 -27.43 10.95 9.63
C ALA A 336 -26.48 10.35 10.68
N ALA A 337 -25.32 10.98 10.90
CA ALA A 337 -24.35 10.58 11.92
C ALA A 337 -24.83 10.76 13.37
N GLY A 338 -25.86 11.58 13.61
CA GLY A 338 -26.31 11.93 14.98
C GLY A 338 -25.28 12.74 15.79
N ILE A 339 -24.35 13.40 15.10
CA ILE A 339 -23.27 14.20 15.70
C ILE A 339 -23.68 15.66 15.79
N ARG A 340 -23.24 16.34 16.86
CA ARG A 340 -23.50 17.77 17.02
C ARG A 340 -22.77 18.56 15.93
N ALA A 341 -23.53 19.37 15.20
CA ALA A 341 -22.98 20.29 14.21
C ALA A 341 -23.55 21.70 14.37
N GLU A 342 -22.79 22.68 13.92
CA GLU A 342 -23.17 24.09 13.85
C GLU A 342 -23.30 24.50 12.36
N PRO A 343 -24.39 25.16 11.95
CA PRO A 343 -24.60 25.49 10.54
C PRO A 343 -23.58 26.55 10.08
N LEU A 344 -22.95 26.29 8.93
CA LEU A 344 -22.12 27.26 8.19
C LEU A 344 -22.90 27.93 7.04
N GLY A 345 -24.18 27.58 6.88
CA GLY A 345 -25.07 28.11 5.85
C GLY A 345 -24.97 27.38 4.51
N GLN A 346 -25.53 28.00 3.48
CA GLN A 346 -25.46 27.55 2.09
C GLN A 346 -24.14 28.00 1.45
N HIS A 347 -23.51 27.11 0.69
CA HIS A 347 -22.26 27.39 -0.04
C HIS A 347 -22.39 26.98 -1.50
N GLN A 348 -22.18 27.91 -2.43
CA GLN A 348 -22.02 27.57 -3.85
C GLN A 348 -20.63 26.96 -4.07
N LEU A 349 -20.57 25.63 -4.15
CA LEU A 349 -19.30 24.91 -4.33
C LEU A 349 -18.94 24.78 -5.82
N LYS A 350 -17.67 25.07 -6.16
CA LYS A 350 -17.19 24.99 -7.55
C LYS A 350 -17.35 23.57 -8.12
N GLY A 351 -18.27 23.43 -9.08
CA GLY A 351 -18.61 22.18 -9.76
C GLY A 351 -19.97 21.59 -9.35
N PHE A 352 -20.74 22.30 -8.54
CA PHE A 352 -22.12 21.97 -8.16
C PHE A 352 -23.05 23.07 -8.69
N ASP A 353 -24.19 22.67 -9.25
CA ASP A 353 -25.20 23.59 -9.78
C ASP A 353 -26.02 24.22 -8.64
N ASP A 354 -26.45 23.41 -7.68
CA ASP A 354 -27.17 23.84 -6.47
C ASP A 354 -26.20 24.26 -5.34
N GLU A 355 -26.66 25.14 -4.45
CA GLU A 355 -25.97 25.43 -3.20
C GLU A 355 -26.01 24.22 -2.25
N VAL A 356 -24.92 24.01 -1.50
CA VAL A 356 -24.81 22.91 -0.53
C VAL A 356 -24.78 23.47 0.89
N GLU A 357 -25.68 22.98 1.75
CA GLU A 357 -25.69 23.34 3.16
C GLU A 357 -24.53 22.65 3.89
N LEU A 358 -23.58 23.44 4.38
CA LEU A 358 -22.43 22.95 5.14
C LEU A 358 -22.61 23.21 6.64
N CYS A 359 -22.01 22.34 7.43
CA CYS A 359 -22.00 22.45 8.88
C CYS A 359 -20.62 22.06 9.44
N ARG A 360 -20.26 22.71 10.54
CA ARG A 360 -19.06 22.44 11.32
C ARG A 360 -19.37 21.38 12.36
N LEU A 361 -18.66 20.26 12.34
CA LEU A 361 -18.84 19.20 13.33
C LEU A 361 -18.17 19.59 14.66
N VAL A 362 -18.81 19.25 15.77
CA VAL A 362 -18.35 19.54 17.13
C VAL A 362 -18.35 18.24 17.92
N ARG A 363 -17.27 17.96 18.67
CA ARG A 363 -17.20 16.80 19.58
C ARG A 363 -18.36 16.85 20.59
N GLY A 364 -19.33 15.95 20.42
CA GLY A 364 -20.50 15.82 21.28
C GLY A 364 -21.62 15.03 20.60
N TRP A 365 -22.15 14.03 21.29
CA TRP A 365 -23.27 13.23 20.80
C TRP A 365 -24.62 13.95 21.01
N ILE A 366 -25.50 13.89 20.02
CA ILE A 366 -26.89 14.33 20.17
C ILE A 366 -27.70 13.18 20.77
N PRO A 367 -28.26 13.29 21.99
CA PRO A 367 -29.16 12.25 22.51
C PRO A 367 -30.41 12.17 21.63
N ALA A 368 -30.73 10.95 21.18
CA ALA A 368 -31.68 10.61 20.10
C ALA A 368 -33.12 11.17 20.21
N ARG A 369 -33.48 11.86 21.29
CA ARG A 369 -34.79 12.49 21.50
C ARG A 369 -34.94 13.87 20.84
N SER A 370 -33.85 14.48 20.35
CA SER A 370 -33.88 15.85 19.80
C SER A 370 -33.96 15.95 18.26
N CYS A 371 -33.62 14.88 17.51
CA CYS A 371 -33.68 14.88 16.04
C CYS A 371 -35.10 15.13 15.48
N LEU A 372 -36.15 14.78 16.22
CA LEU A 372 -37.54 14.94 15.80
C LEU A 372 -38.02 16.40 15.67
N ARG A 373 -37.26 17.39 16.16
CA ARG A 373 -37.64 18.82 16.07
C ARG A 373 -37.06 19.56 14.87
N ALA A 374 -36.13 18.97 14.13
CA ALA A 374 -35.58 19.54 12.89
C ALA A 374 -36.40 19.17 11.65
N MET A 375 -37.24 18.13 11.71
CA MET A 375 -38.00 17.59 10.57
C MET A 375 -39.37 18.26 10.35
N SER A 376 -39.55 19.52 10.78
CA SER A 376 -40.84 20.22 10.79
C SER A 376 -40.92 21.42 9.83
N SER A 377 -40.40 21.28 8.60
CA SER A 377 -40.72 22.22 7.50
C SER A 377 -40.43 21.62 6.12
N PRO A 378 -41.46 21.26 5.31
CA PRO A 378 -41.27 20.83 3.93
C PRO A 378 -41.56 21.97 2.94
N ALA A 379 -40.52 22.43 2.22
CA ALA A 379 -40.68 23.06 0.91
C ALA A 379 -40.64 21.95 -0.17
N GLY A 380 -41.56 21.99 -1.12
CA GLY A 380 -41.98 20.80 -1.86
C GLY A 380 -41.06 20.34 -3.01
N VAL A 381 -41.09 19.03 -3.26
CA VAL A 381 -40.63 18.36 -4.49
C VAL A 381 -41.81 17.56 -5.07
N PRO A 382 -42.11 17.63 -6.38
CA PRO A 382 -43.32 17.04 -6.94
C PRO A 382 -43.24 15.51 -7.06
N SER A 383 -44.29 14.82 -6.63
CA SER A 383 -44.39 13.37 -6.66
C SER A 383 -44.63 12.83 -8.08
N ARG A 384 -43.73 11.95 -8.55
CA ARG A 384 -43.95 11.16 -9.77
C ARG A 384 -44.48 9.77 -9.40
N SER A 385 -45.74 9.52 -9.74
CA SER A 385 -46.42 8.26 -9.42
C SER A 385 -45.92 7.09 -10.26
N ARG A 386 -45.50 6.00 -9.61
CA ARG A 386 -45.53 4.66 -10.20
C ARG A 386 -46.17 3.68 -9.21
N ARG A 387 -47.22 3.01 -9.66
CA ARG A 387 -47.91 1.95 -8.92
C ARG A 387 -47.13 0.65 -9.06
N SER A 388 -46.76 0.04 -7.93
CA SER A 388 -46.33 -1.36 -7.86
C SER A 388 -47.25 -2.10 -6.88
N ARG A 389 -47.80 -3.24 -7.31
CA ARG A 389 -48.77 -4.01 -6.52
C ARG A 389 -48.08 -4.71 -5.35
N ALA A 390 -48.72 -4.70 -4.18
CA ALA A 390 -48.37 -5.59 -3.10
C ALA A 390 -48.73 -7.05 -3.46
N VAL A 391 -47.85 -7.98 -3.07
CA VAL A 391 -48.20 -9.40 -2.88
C VAL A 391 -47.88 -9.72 -1.43
N ALA A 392 -48.92 -10.03 -0.65
CA ALA A 392 -48.76 -10.47 0.73
C ALA A 392 -48.52 -11.98 0.75
N ALA A 393 -47.48 -12.43 1.45
CA ALA A 393 -47.31 -13.82 1.86
C ALA A 393 -47.02 -13.83 3.36
N ALA A 394 -48.03 -14.18 4.15
CA ALA A 394 -47.90 -14.32 5.59
C ALA A 394 -47.61 -15.78 5.94
N THR A 395 -46.55 -16.01 6.73
CA THR A 395 -46.41 -17.27 7.48
C THR A 395 -46.02 -16.93 8.92
N ARG A 396 -46.87 -17.32 9.86
CA ARG A 396 -46.64 -17.16 11.30
C ARG A 396 -45.66 -18.25 11.76
N PHE A 397 -44.80 -17.96 12.74
CA PHE A 397 -44.63 -18.90 13.86
C PHE A 397 -44.26 -18.18 15.17
N SER A 398 -44.37 -18.90 16.27
CA SER A 398 -44.75 -18.38 17.59
C SER A 398 -43.64 -17.73 18.42
N SER A 399 -44.04 -16.73 19.19
CA SER A 399 -43.39 -16.32 20.43
C SER A 399 -43.36 -17.45 21.47
N THR A 400 -42.18 -17.74 22.03
CA THR A 400 -42.07 -18.39 23.34
C THR A 400 -41.08 -17.60 24.19
N CYS A 401 -41.54 -17.09 25.33
CA CYS A 401 -40.76 -16.22 26.21
C CYS A 401 -39.87 -17.05 27.14
N GLY A 402 -38.55 -16.96 27.00
CA GLY A 402 -37.57 -17.66 27.83
C GLY A 402 -36.78 -16.70 28.73
N ARG A 403 -37.26 -16.45 29.96
CA ARG A 403 -36.46 -15.74 30.98
C ARG A 403 -35.35 -16.64 31.50
N LEU A 404 -34.09 -16.26 31.31
CA LEU A 404 -32.97 -16.78 32.10
C LEU A 404 -32.07 -15.63 32.55
N ALA A 405 -32.33 -15.15 33.77
CA ALA A 405 -31.45 -14.21 34.44
C ALA A 405 -30.23 -14.96 35.00
N SER A 406 -29.05 -14.69 34.44
CA SER A 406 -27.77 -15.18 34.94
C SER A 406 -27.01 -14.01 35.57
N LYS A 407 -27.01 -13.95 36.92
CA LYS A 407 -26.09 -13.09 37.66
C LYS A 407 -24.72 -13.77 37.71
N ARG A 408 -23.70 -13.21 37.04
CA ARG A 408 -22.30 -13.35 37.48
C ARG A 408 -21.58 -12.02 37.35
N SER A 409 -20.86 -11.66 38.40
CA SER A 409 -20.08 -10.44 38.51
C SER A 409 -18.72 -10.62 37.83
N CYS A 410 -18.19 -9.54 37.23
CA CYS A 410 -16.75 -9.34 37.18
C CYS A 410 -16.40 -7.87 37.39
N ARG A 411 -15.57 -7.67 38.40
CA ARG A 411 -15.07 -6.43 39.02
C ARG A 411 -14.61 -5.37 38.01
N ALA A 412 -14.97 -4.11 38.27
CA ALA A 412 -14.22 -2.97 37.79
C ALA A 412 -12.81 -2.95 38.42
N PHE A 413 -11.77 -2.77 37.62
CA PHE A 413 -10.39 -2.65 38.09
C PHE A 413 -9.95 -1.18 38.02
N SER A 414 -10.07 -0.47 39.15
CA SER A 414 -9.68 0.95 39.25
C SER A 414 -8.24 1.11 39.75
N THR A 415 -7.30 1.28 38.82
CA THR A 415 -5.92 1.64 39.16
C THR A 415 -5.81 3.14 39.46
N ARG A 416 -5.90 3.49 40.75
CA ARG A 416 -5.39 4.78 41.24
C ARG A 416 -3.91 4.91 40.87
N ARG A 417 -3.53 5.87 40.03
CA ARG A 417 -2.12 6.29 39.91
C ARG A 417 -1.92 7.57 40.72
N ALA A 418 -1.10 7.46 41.76
CA ALA A 418 -0.84 8.55 42.69
C ALA A 418 0.04 9.64 42.07
N SER A 419 -0.26 10.89 42.41
CA SER A 419 0.56 12.04 42.09
C SER A 419 1.89 12.00 42.85
N ARG A 420 3.00 12.26 42.13
CA ARG A 420 4.25 12.74 42.74
C ARG A 420 4.81 13.89 41.90
N ARG A 421 4.74 15.10 42.48
CA ARG A 421 5.62 16.21 42.12
C ARG A 421 7.05 15.88 42.55
N PRO A 422 8.04 16.58 41.99
CA PRO A 422 8.95 17.33 42.86
C PRO A 422 9.00 18.83 42.51
N ALA A 423 9.29 19.65 43.52
CA ALA A 423 9.93 20.96 43.30
C ALA A 423 11.35 20.70 42.77
N GLY A 424 12.01 21.55 41.98
CA GLY A 424 11.93 23.01 41.98
C GLY A 424 13.22 23.56 42.58
N VAL A 425 14.22 23.79 41.72
CA VAL A 425 15.45 24.52 42.06
C VAL A 425 15.71 25.53 40.96
N SER A 426 15.89 26.78 41.36
CA SER A 426 16.26 27.90 40.50
C SER A 426 17.78 28.07 40.44
N SER A 427 18.31 28.46 39.30
CA SER A 427 19.58 29.20 39.24
C SER A 427 19.59 30.15 38.05
N SER A 428 20.05 31.38 38.31
CA SER A 428 19.98 32.51 37.38
C SER A 428 21.37 32.99 36.95
N SER A 429 21.59 33.12 35.63
CA SER A 429 22.55 34.03 35.00
C SER A 429 22.08 34.21 33.55
N ARG A 430 21.80 35.38 32.96
CA ARG A 430 22.20 36.80 33.10
C ARG A 430 23.56 37.14 32.47
N ARG A 431 23.49 37.94 31.38
CA ARG A 431 24.57 38.56 30.55
C ARG A 431 25.02 37.69 29.36
N ARG A 432 25.36 38.24 28.17
CA ARG A 432 25.44 39.66 27.72
C ARG A 432 25.26 39.83 26.19
N ARG A 433 25.13 41.09 25.77
CA ARG A 433 24.88 41.61 24.41
C ARG A 433 26.00 41.37 23.37
N SER A 434 25.62 41.15 22.11
CA SER A 434 26.09 41.88 20.90
C SER A 434 25.08 41.65 19.75
N SER A 435 24.81 42.48 18.72
CA SER A 435 24.97 43.93 18.47
C SER A 435 25.92 44.48 17.36
N SER A 436 25.93 43.88 16.16
CA SER A 436 26.34 44.53 14.89
C SER A 436 25.56 43.92 13.71
N ALA A 437 24.79 44.63 12.87
CA ALA A 437 25.01 45.86 12.10
C ALA A 437 25.62 45.63 10.70
N ALA A 438 24.72 45.55 9.71
CA ALA A 438 24.79 46.03 8.33
C ALA A 438 26.06 45.83 7.46
N ARG A 439 25.83 45.34 6.21
CA ARG A 439 26.39 45.94 4.99
C ARG A 439 25.46 45.73 3.79
N ARG A 440 25.30 46.79 2.98
CA ARG A 440 24.69 46.78 1.64
C ARG A 440 25.81 46.87 0.60
N SER A 441 25.65 46.16 -0.52
CA SER A 441 26.27 46.47 -1.82
C SER A 441 25.61 45.57 -2.89
N THR A 442 24.65 46.06 -3.68
CA THR A 442 24.85 46.64 -5.03
C THR A 442 25.43 45.66 -6.06
N SER A 443 24.61 45.32 -7.06
CA SER A 443 24.98 44.56 -8.27
C SER A 443 26.04 45.27 -9.12
N PRO A 444 26.63 44.56 -10.10
CA PRO A 444 26.20 44.84 -11.49
C PRO A 444 25.86 43.57 -12.29
N ALA A 445 25.35 43.78 -13.52
CA ALA A 445 24.89 42.74 -14.45
C ALA A 445 25.87 42.47 -15.61
N SER A 446 25.43 41.64 -16.58
CA SER A 446 26.11 41.24 -17.84
C SER A 446 27.08 40.02 -17.75
N THR A 447 27.20 39.12 -18.73
CA THR A 447 26.50 38.95 -20.03
C THR A 447 26.60 37.52 -20.59
N ARG A 448 25.64 37.13 -21.47
CA ARG A 448 25.72 36.04 -22.50
C ARG A 448 25.74 34.57 -21.96
N ARG A 449 25.28 33.55 -22.71
CA ARG A 449 24.87 33.45 -24.13
C ARG A 449 23.80 32.35 -24.38
N SER A 450 22.91 32.65 -25.34
CA SER A 450 22.10 31.76 -26.21
C SER A 450 22.10 30.22 -26.05
N THR A 451 20.90 29.65 -25.99
CA THR A 451 20.50 28.46 -26.77
C THR A 451 19.20 28.75 -27.54
N SER A 452 19.01 28.10 -28.69
CA SER A 452 17.98 28.47 -29.67
C SER A 452 17.02 27.33 -29.99
N ARG A 453 15.72 27.66 -29.98
CA ARG A 453 14.63 27.17 -30.86
C ARG A 453 14.55 25.67 -31.20
N LEU A 454 13.38 25.08 -30.91
CA LEU A 454 12.38 24.53 -31.85
C LEU A 454 11.25 23.91 -30.99
N GLY A 455 9.95 24.08 -31.22
CA GLY A 455 9.25 24.81 -32.29
C GLY A 455 8.24 23.93 -33.03
N TRP A 456 7.17 23.48 -32.38
CA TRP A 456 6.09 22.68 -32.99
C TRP A 456 4.76 23.47 -33.01
N PRO A 457 4.11 23.66 -34.18
CA PRO A 457 2.78 24.26 -34.28
C PRO A 457 1.67 23.21 -34.43
N ALA A 458 0.45 23.56 -34.00
CA ALA A 458 -0.76 22.79 -34.25
C ALA A 458 -1.49 23.27 -35.53
N SER A 459 -2.21 22.38 -36.24
CA SER A 459 -3.55 22.62 -36.83
C SER A 459 -4.01 21.51 -37.81
N ALA A 460 -5.29 21.59 -38.22
CA ALA A 460 -5.92 21.00 -39.42
C ALA A 460 -6.71 19.67 -39.31
N ILE A 461 -7.93 19.82 -38.79
CA ILE A 461 -9.18 19.09 -39.11
C ILE A 461 -9.30 18.59 -40.57
N LYS A 462 -9.76 17.34 -40.80
CA LYS A 462 -10.73 16.99 -41.89
C LYS A 462 -11.41 15.60 -41.78
N ARG A 463 -12.74 15.65 -41.58
CA ARG A 463 -13.88 14.79 -42.02
C ARG A 463 -13.71 13.30 -42.41
N ARG A 464 -14.67 12.47 -41.93
CA ARG A 464 -15.07 11.12 -42.43
C ARG A 464 -15.68 11.16 -43.85
N PRO A 465 -15.73 10.00 -44.56
CA PRO A 465 -16.94 9.14 -44.61
C PRO A 465 -16.57 7.65 -44.29
N ARG A 466 -17.41 6.71 -43.83
CA ARG A 466 -18.85 6.32 -43.90
C ARG A 466 -19.02 5.02 -44.73
N SER A 467 -19.26 3.92 -44.01
CA SER A 467 -19.99 2.68 -44.39
C SER A 467 -19.60 1.84 -45.61
N LEU A 468 -19.40 0.54 -45.36
CA LEU A 468 -19.97 -0.55 -46.19
C LEU A 468 -20.50 -1.68 -45.27
N ARG A 469 -21.44 -2.48 -45.77
CA ARG A 469 -22.23 -3.50 -45.04
C ARG A 469 -22.06 -4.88 -45.69
N ALA A 470 -22.31 -5.93 -44.90
CA ALA A 470 -22.55 -7.32 -45.32
C ALA A 470 -21.32 -8.03 -45.94
N THR A 471 -21.19 -9.35 -45.90
CA THR A 471 -22.19 -10.42 -45.72
C THR A 471 -21.78 -11.45 -44.65
N GLY A 472 -22.76 -12.18 -44.12
CA GLY A 472 -22.52 -13.43 -43.38
C GLY A 472 -22.71 -14.64 -44.29
N CYS A 473 -22.09 -15.77 -43.93
CA CYS A 473 -22.48 -17.11 -44.37
C CYS A 473 -22.22 -18.10 -43.22
N ALA A 474 -23.00 -19.18 -43.18
CA ALA A 474 -23.07 -20.09 -42.05
C ALA A 474 -22.17 -21.33 -42.18
N CYS A 475 -21.86 -21.94 -41.02
CA CYS A 475 -21.78 -23.38 -40.72
C CYS A 475 -21.78 -24.42 -41.86
N PRO A 476 -21.00 -25.50 -41.73
CA PRO A 476 -21.43 -26.56 -40.80
C PRO A 476 -20.36 -27.21 -39.92
N MET A 477 -20.85 -27.85 -38.86
CA MET A 477 -20.11 -28.85 -38.05
C MET A 477 -19.76 -30.08 -38.89
N THR A 478 -18.60 -30.69 -38.61
CA THR A 478 -18.38 -32.12 -38.81
C THR A 478 -17.79 -32.74 -37.56
N THR A 479 -18.51 -33.73 -37.02
CA THR A 479 -18.07 -34.62 -35.95
C THR A 479 -17.10 -35.68 -36.47
N SER A 480 -16.01 -35.94 -35.76
CA SER A 480 -15.33 -37.23 -35.77
C SER A 480 -15.14 -37.71 -34.33
N ALA A 481 -15.35 -39.01 -34.10
CA ALA A 481 -15.41 -39.59 -32.76
C ALA A 481 -14.19 -40.48 -32.46
N SER A 482 -14.00 -40.73 -31.15
CA SER A 482 -13.27 -41.85 -30.54
C SER A 482 -11.78 -42.05 -30.83
N ALA A 483 -10.96 -41.93 -29.79
CA ALA A 483 -10.16 -43.06 -29.28
C ALA A 483 -9.76 -42.86 -27.79
N TRP A 484 -9.71 -43.97 -27.06
CA TRP A 484 -9.49 -44.08 -25.61
C TRP A 484 -8.09 -43.67 -25.13
N GLY A 485 -7.96 -43.31 -23.84
CA GLY A 485 -6.66 -43.06 -23.21
C GLY A 485 -6.67 -42.74 -21.70
N ALA A 486 -7.42 -43.49 -20.88
CA ALA A 486 -7.42 -43.27 -19.43
C ALA A 486 -6.28 -44.05 -18.73
N VAL A 487 -5.29 -43.34 -18.19
CA VAL A 487 -4.30 -43.88 -17.24
C VAL A 487 -4.23 -42.98 -16.01
N ARG A 488 -4.15 -43.61 -14.82
CA ARG A 488 -4.30 -42.97 -13.50
C ARG A 488 -3.00 -42.28 -13.02
N PRO A 489 -3.09 -41.27 -12.14
CA PRO A 489 -1.98 -40.90 -11.26
C PRO A 489 -1.88 -41.88 -10.08
N SER A 490 -0.81 -42.67 -10.05
CA SER A 490 -0.18 -43.11 -8.80
C SER A 490 0.76 -41.98 -8.32
N GLY A 491 0.86 -41.62 -7.04
CA GLY A 491 0.21 -42.17 -5.84
C GLY A 491 1.22 -42.12 -4.70
N PHE A 492 0.90 -41.40 -3.62
CA PHE A 492 1.59 -41.57 -2.33
C PHE A 492 0.57 -41.35 -1.22
N VAL A 493 0.34 -42.41 -0.44
CA VAL A 493 -0.58 -42.43 0.71
C VAL A 493 0.29 -42.50 1.96
N SER A 494 0.20 -41.51 2.84
CA SER A 494 0.71 -41.63 4.21
C SER A 494 -0.44 -42.01 5.13
N SER A 495 -0.40 -43.24 5.62
CA SER A 495 -1.36 -43.78 6.58
C SER A 495 -1.30 -42.99 7.90
N PHE A 496 -2.46 -42.64 8.44
CA PHE A 496 -2.59 -42.06 9.78
C PHE A 496 -3.35 -43.04 10.67
N GLU A 497 -2.70 -43.58 11.69
CA GLU A 497 -3.31 -44.47 12.68
C GLU A 497 -3.06 -43.90 14.09
N PRO A 498 -4.07 -43.81 14.97
CA PRO A 498 -3.92 -43.12 16.25
C PRO A 498 -3.37 -44.06 17.34
N ARG A 499 -2.38 -43.57 18.11
CA ARG A 499 -2.06 -44.12 19.44
C ARG A 499 -1.99 -43.03 20.50
N SER A 500 -2.53 -43.35 21.67
CA SER A 500 -2.68 -42.46 22.82
C SER A 500 -1.57 -42.66 23.86
N SER A 501 -1.29 -41.59 24.63
CA SER A 501 -0.54 -41.57 25.92
C SER A 501 0.94 -42.02 25.91
N SER A 502 1.88 -41.42 26.66
CA SER A 502 1.83 -40.25 27.58
C SER A 502 3.23 -39.89 28.12
N ARG A 503 3.51 -38.57 28.33
CA ARG A 503 4.56 -38.00 29.22
C ARG A 503 6.04 -38.35 28.84
N CYS A 504 7.10 -37.60 29.21
CA CYS A 504 7.24 -36.30 29.87
C CYS A 504 8.59 -35.64 29.53
N SER A 505 8.63 -34.30 29.56
CA SER A 505 9.70 -33.39 30.02
C SER A 505 11.22 -33.65 29.78
N ALA A 506 11.84 -32.55 29.34
CA ALA A 506 13.12 -31.99 29.81
C ALA A 506 14.46 -32.56 29.30
N PHE A 507 15.27 -31.64 28.78
CA PHE A 507 16.68 -31.78 28.48
C PHE A 507 17.43 -30.84 29.44
N THR A 508 18.27 -31.37 30.33
CA THR A 508 19.33 -30.59 31.00
C THR A 508 20.42 -31.49 31.56
N GLU A 509 21.65 -31.02 31.34
CA GLU A 509 22.90 -31.32 32.06
C GLU A 509 23.43 -32.77 32.13
N SER A 510 24.60 -32.93 31.50
CA SER A 510 25.58 -33.96 31.79
C SER A 510 26.12 -33.84 33.21
N ALA A 511 26.01 -34.90 34.01
CA ALA A 511 26.78 -35.09 35.23
C ALA A 511 27.39 -36.50 35.26
N ASN A 512 28.55 -36.60 35.91
CA ASN A 512 29.48 -37.71 35.76
C ASN A 512 29.28 -38.82 36.82
N SER A 513 29.78 -40.01 36.50
CA SER A 513 30.28 -41.03 37.44
C SER A 513 29.30 -41.93 38.24
N ASN A 514 29.49 -43.23 37.98
CA ASN A 514 29.73 -44.32 38.95
C ASN A 514 28.59 -45.07 39.67
N SER A 515 28.73 -46.40 39.52
CA SER A 515 28.48 -47.47 40.51
C SER A 515 27.04 -47.96 40.79
N GLY A 516 26.96 -49.26 41.14
CA GLY A 516 25.98 -49.67 42.16
C GLY A 516 24.79 -50.55 41.75
N SER A 517 25.06 -51.69 41.09
CA SER A 517 24.46 -53.01 41.40
C SER A 517 23.02 -53.17 41.98
N THR A 518 22.33 -54.17 41.41
CA THR A 518 21.37 -55.13 42.03
C THR A 518 19.88 -54.82 42.23
N LYS A 519 19.08 -55.63 41.51
CA LYS A 519 17.91 -56.44 41.96
C LYS A 519 16.58 -55.77 42.38
N SER A 520 15.63 -55.87 41.45
CA SER A 520 14.44 -56.76 41.52
C SER A 520 13.29 -56.47 42.52
N ALA A 521 12.08 -56.43 41.94
CA ALA A 521 10.75 -56.73 42.49
C ALA A 521 10.16 -55.79 43.56
N TYR A 522 9.09 -55.08 43.20
CA TYR A 522 7.72 -55.60 43.35
C TYR A 522 6.77 -55.01 42.29
#